data_AF-A0A355QE60-F1
#
_entry.id   AF-A0A355QE60-F1
#
_cell.length_a   1.000
_cell.length_b   1.000
_cell.length_c   1.000
_cell.angle_alpha   90.00
_cell.angle_beta   90.00
_cell.angle_gamma   90.00
#
_symmetry.space_group_name_H-M   'P 1'
#
loop_
_entity.id
_entity.type
_entity.pdbx_description
1 polymer ?
#
loop_
_entity_poly.entity_id
_entity_poly.type
_entity_poly.pdbx_seq_one_letter_code
_entity_poly.pdbx_strand_id
1 'polypeptide(L)'
;PHIAGKQDNQAYTYCNWSTHPSCEVLKFSDYFCPKSIPTNLESDWYHSNFKEPLQTFFTVPNDHNFRQRSCGHEFICWPTIATSSLEAYESDSISNWSSSLLVVSLKHGQLYRLKLDNSRSRIEENPESLFRTQNRYRDIAIHPDGKTFYIITDSGGLTKAIKGGSTKDLHHPGTILQFSFRDTH
;
A
#
# COMPACT_ATOMS: atom_id res chain seq x y z
N PRO A 1 0.70 1.69 15.68
CA PRO A 1 1.23 3.07 15.85
C PRO A 1 0.21 3.92 16.64
N HIS A 2 0.58 5.08 17.17
CA HIS A 2 -0.42 5.97 17.78
C HIS A 2 -1.36 6.59 16.73
N ILE A 3 -0.85 6.83 15.52
CA ILE A 3 -1.59 7.37 14.37
C ILE A 3 -1.35 6.46 13.16
N ALA A 4 -2.38 6.12 12.39
CA ALA A 4 -2.30 5.30 11.19
C ALA A 4 -2.59 6.14 9.93
N GLY A 5 -1.57 6.89 9.51
CA GLY A 5 -1.69 7.82 8.38
C GLY A 5 -1.92 9.23 8.89
N LYS A 6 -3.16 9.69 8.88
CA LYS A 6 -3.54 11.04 9.33
C LYS A 6 -4.06 11.01 10.75
N GLN A 7 -4.00 12.13 11.46
CA GLN A 7 -4.60 12.25 12.79
C GLN A 7 -6.07 12.65 12.67
N ASP A 8 -6.93 11.73 12.24
CA ASP A 8 -8.30 12.06 11.82
C ASP A 8 -9.40 11.25 12.55
N ASN A 9 -9.00 10.29 13.39
CA ASN A 9 -9.90 9.38 14.11
C ASN A 9 -10.82 8.59 13.16
N GLN A 10 -10.37 8.31 11.94
CA GLN A 10 -11.12 7.56 10.94
C GLN A 10 -10.61 6.13 10.81
N ALA A 11 -11.50 5.19 11.11
CA ALA A 11 -11.36 3.75 10.89
C ALA A 11 -10.12 3.09 11.53
N TYR A 12 -9.43 3.79 12.43
CA TYR A 12 -8.30 3.28 13.20
C TYR A 12 -8.41 3.70 14.66
N THR A 13 -7.97 2.83 15.55
CA THR A 13 -7.85 3.11 16.98
C THR A 13 -6.65 2.32 17.50
N TYR A 14 -5.80 2.95 18.29
CA TYR A 14 -4.66 2.27 18.88
C TYR A 14 -5.10 1.40 20.05
N CYS A 15 -5.05 0.07 19.88
CA CYS A 15 -5.32 -0.92 20.91
C CYS A 15 -3.99 -1.41 21.51
N ASN A 16 -3.68 -1.05 22.76
CA ASN A 16 -2.38 -1.35 23.37
C ASN A 16 -2.36 -2.69 24.10
N TRP A 17 -2.22 -3.78 23.33
CA TRP A 17 -2.19 -5.16 23.85
C TRP A 17 -1.09 -5.41 24.89
N SER A 18 0.03 -4.66 24.83
CA SER A 18 1.16 -4.85 25.75
C SER A 18 0.86 -4.51 27.22
N THR A 19 -0.26 -3.83 27.48
CA THR A 19 -0.67 -3.43 28.84
C THR A 19 -1.40 -4.54 29.60
N HIS A 20 -1.83 -5.61 28.93
CA HIS A 20 -2.51 -6.71 29.59
C HIS A 20 -1.49 -7.67 30.22
N PRO A 21 -1.66 -8.08 31.48
CA PRO A 21 -0.69 -8.96 32.16
C PRO A 21 -0.68 -10.40 31.59
N SER A 22 -1.75 -10.81 30.92
CA SER A 22 -1.94 -12.16 30.37
C SER A 22 -2.52 -12.07 28.96
N CYS A 23 -1.69 -12.04 27.92
CA CYS A 23 -2.17 -11.93 26.54
C CYS A 23 -2.84 -13.23 26.03
N GLU A 24 -2.48 -14.37 26.61
CA GLU A 24 -2.94 -15.70 26.23
C GLU A 24 -4.45 -15.94 26.45
N VAL A 25 -5.08 -15.17 27.34
CA VAL A 25 -6.53 -15.25 27.59
C VAL A 25 -7.34 -14.36 26.66
N LEU A 26 -6.68 -13.51 25.88
CA LEU A 26 -7.35 -12.58 24.97
C LEU A 26 -7.59 -13.24 23.62
N LYS A 27 -8.75 -12.96 23.04
CA LYS A 27 -9.11 -13.42 21.69
C LYS A 27 -8.81 -12.32 20.67
N PHE A 28 -7.94 -12.63 19.71
CA PHE A 28 -7.66 -11.73 18.59
C PHE A 28 -8.91 -11.50 17.71
N SER A 29 -9.04 -10.28 17.20
CA SER A 29 -10.05 -9.87 16.24
C SER A 29 -9.48 -8.74 15.40
N ASP A 30 -9.64 -8.83 14.08
CA ASP A 30 -9.28 -7.75 13.15
C ASP A 30 -10.15 -6.50 13.29
N TYR A 31 -11.27 -6.60 14.03
CA TYR A 31 -12.33 -5.58 14.02
C TYR A 31 -12.56 -4.92 15.37
N PHE A 32 -12.15 -5.56 16.46
CA PHE A 32 -12.51 -5.15 17.80
C PHE A 32 -11.33 -5.31 18.74
N CYS A 33 -11.04 -4.26 19.49
CA CYS A 33 -10.13 -4.33 20.63
C CYS A 33 -10.85 -4.99 21.82
N PRO A 34 -10.23 -5.93 22.55
CA PRO A 34 -10.83 -6.50 23.75
C PRO A 34 -11.11 -5.41 24.81
N LYS A 35 -12.22 -5.51 25.53
CA LYS A 35 -12.65 -4.49 26.51
C LYS A 35 -11.66 -4.24 27.65
N SER A 36 -10.82 -5.22 28.00
CA SER A 36 -9.80 -5.09 29.03
C SER A 36 -8.53 -4.38 28.54
N ILE A 37 -8.44 -4.08 27.24
CA ILE A 37 -7.31 -3.37 26.64
C ILE A 37 -7.63 -1.88 26.53
N PRO A 38 -6.75 -0.99 27.02
CA PRO A 38 -6.88 0.43 26.80
C PRO A 38 -6.74 0.77 25.31
N THR A 39 -7.67 1.59 24.83
CA THR A 39 -7.69 2.15 23.49
C THR A 39 -7.48 3.65 23.53
N ASN A 40 -6.78 4.20 22.55
CA ASN A 40 -6.65 5.65 22.36
C ASN A 40 -7.06 6.00 20.92
N LEU A 41 -7.78 7.10 20.77
CA LEU A 41 -7.99 7.73 19.48
C LEU A 41 -6.67 8.35 19.00
N GLU A 42 -6.57 8.62 17.71
CA GLU A 42 -5.37 9.25 17.14
C GLU A 42 -5.17 10.65 17.70
N SER A 43 -6.27 11.38 17.93
CA SER A 43 -6.29 12.72 18.54
C SER A 43 -5.81 12.75 20.00
N ASP A 44 -5.85 11.61 20.70
CA ASP A 44 -5.43 11.54 22.12
C ASP A 44 -3.90 11.53 22.27
N TRP A 45 -3.17 11.32 21.17
CA TRP A 45 -1.72 11.32 21.14
C TRP A 45 -1.17 12.58 20.49
N TYR A 46 -0.15 13.18 21.09
CA TYR A 46 0.52 14.35 20.54
C TYR A 46 2.03 14.18 20.58
N HIS A 47 2.68 14.61 19.51
CA HIS A 47 4.13 14.77 19.47
C HIS A 47 4.49 15.93 18.55
N SER A 48 5.38 16.83 19.01
CA SER A 48 5.75 18.05 18.27
C SER A 48 6.36 17.78 16.89
N ASN A 49 6.99 16.62 16.73
CA ASN A 49 7.61 16.19 15.47
C ASN A 49 6.72 15.27 14.61
N PHE A 50 5.44 15.10 14.94
CA PHE A 50 4.54 14.35 14.06
C PHE A 50 4.44 15.05 12.69
N LYS A 51 4.52 14.26 11.62
CA LYS A 51 4.36 14.69 10.23
C LYS A 51 3.39 13.74 9.55
N GLU A 52 2.33 14.30 8.99
CA GLU A 52 1.40 13.52 8.18
C GLU A 52 2.08 12.95 6.93
N PRO A 53 1.62 11.80 6.43
CA PRO A 53 2.14 11.23 5.20
C PRO A 53 1.73 12.10 4.00
N LEU A 54 2.60 12.15 2.98
CA LEU A 54 2.29 12.80 1.70
C LEU A 54 1.11 12.15 0.98
N GLN A 55 0.92 10.83 1.18
CA GLN A 55 -0.13 10.04 0.55
C GLN A 55 -0.50 8.87 1.47
N THR A 56 -1.80 8.59 1.58
CA THR A 56 -2.30 7.34 2.18
C THR A 56 -2.82 6.40 1.10
N PHE A 57 -2.64 5.10 1.31
CA PHE A 57 -3.18 4.05 0.45
C PHE A 57 -3.91 3.03 1.32
N PHE A 58 -5.16 3.25 1.71
CA PHE A 58 -6.00 4.46 1.58
C PHE A 58 -6.47 4.87 2.99
N THR A 59 -7.05 6.06 3.11
CA THR A 59 -7.82 6.46 4.30
C THR A 59 -9.31 6.25 4.02
N VAL A 60 -10.06 5.72 4.99
CA VAL A 60 -11.50 5.45 4.86
C VAL A 60 -12.25 5.92 6.10
N PRO A 61 -13.53 6.31 5.99
CA PRO A 61 -14.32 6.72 7.13
C PRO A 61 -14.65 5.57 8.08
N ASN A 62 -15.07 5.91 9.30
CA ASN A 62 -15.46 4.96 10.36
C ASN A 62 -16.56 3.95 9.96
N ASP A 63 -17.41 4.28 8.99
CA ASP A 63 -18.48 3.40 8.48
C ASP A 63 -18.01 2.47 7.35
N HIS A 64 -16.71 2.46 7.01
CA HIS A 64 -16.16 1.57 6.00
C HIS A 64 -16.35 0.09 6.36
N ASN A 65 -16.85 -0.70 5.41
CA ASN A 65 -17.06 -2.13 5.59
C ASN A 65 -15.77 -2.93 5.37
N PHE A 66 -15.07 -3.29 6.46
CA PHE A 66 -13.89 -4.17 6.44
C PHE A 66 -14.21 -5.68 6.34
N ARG A 67 -15.50 -6.05 6.28
CA ARG A 67 -15.98 -7.44 6.21
C ARG A 67 -16.47 -7.82 4.81
N GLN A 68 -16.00 -7.10 3.79
CA GLN A 68 -16.33 -7.38 2.40
C GLN A 68 -15.78 -8.74 1.96
N ARG A 69 -16.69 -9.62 1.51
CA ARG A 69 -16.34 -10.98 1.05
C ARG A 69 -16.11 -11.08 -0.45
N SER A 70 -16.29 -9.99 -1.20
CA SER A 70 -16.10 -9.95 -2.66
C SER A 70 -14.67 -10.30 -3.10
N CYS A 71 -13.68 -10.13 -2.22
CA CYS A 71 -12.30 -10.54 -2.49
C CYS A 71 -11.97 -11.99 -2.10
N GLY A 72 -12.94 -12.77 -1.59
CA GLY A 72 -12.70 -14.11 -1.02
C GLY A 72 -12.05 -14.08 0.37
N HIS A 73 -10.97 -13.30 0.51
CA HIS A 73 -10.32 -12.98 1.79
C HIS A 73 -10.48 -11.48 2.09
N GLU A 74 -11.04 -11.13 3.25
CA GLU A 74 -11.39 -9.76 3.62
C GLU A 74 -10.17 -8.82 3.60
N PHE A 75 -9.00 -9.28 4.06
CA PHE A 75 -7.79 -8.46 4.05
C PHE A 75 -7.31 -8.08 2.64
N ILE A 76 -7.72 -8.82 1.59
CA ILE A 76 -7.47 -8.43 0.19
C ILE A 76 -8.40 -7.28 -0.24
N CYS A 77 -9.57 -7.16 0.38
CA CYS A 77 -10.50 -6.06 0.16
C CYS A 77 -10.25 -4.85 1.06
N TRP A 78 -9.51 -5.01 2.16
CA TRP A 78 -9.14 -3.88 3.01
C TRP A 78 -8.45 -2.79 2.21
N PRO A 79 -8.68 -1.51 2.56
CA PRO A 79 -8.24 -0.34 1.82
C PRO A 79 -6.73 -0.11 2.00
N THR A 80 -5.93 -1.08 1.59
CA THR A 80 -4.47 -1.03 1.60
C THR A 80 -3.90 -1.72 0.38
N ILE A 81 -2.77 -1.21 -0.11
CA ILE A 81 -2.10 -1.78 -1.29
C ILE A 81 -0.97 -2.76 -0.91
N ALA A 82 -0.58 -2.84 0.36
CA ALA A 82 0.58 -3.61 0.83
C ALA A 82 1.84 -3.29 0.01
N THR A 83 2.35 -2.07 0.19
CA THR A 83 3.58 -1.60 -0.45
C THR A 83 4.78 -2.45 -0.03
N SER A 84 5.74 -2.62 -0.94
CA SER A 84 6.93 -3.46 -0.71
C SER A 84 8.24 -2.77 -1.07
N SER A 85 8.21 -1.79 -1.97
CA SER A 85 9.34 -0.94 -2.32
C SER A 85 8.88 0.40 -2.89
N LEU A 86 9.82 1.35 -2.94
CA LEU A 86 9.67 2.69 -3.47
C LEU A 86 10.97 3.09 -4.17
N GLU A 87 10.86 3.57 -5.41
CA GLU A 87 11.99 4.07 -6.20
C GLU A 87 11.70 5.49 -6.70
N ALA A 88 12.71 6.36 -6.72
CA ALA A 88 12.58 7.71 -7.28
C ALA A 88 12.81 7.67 -8.80
N TYR A 89 11.89 8.26 -9.56
CA TYR A 89 12.04 8.40 -11.00
C TYR A 89 12.30 9.87 -11.36
N GLU A 90 13.52 10.15 -11.82
CA GLU A 90 14.00 11.51 -12.14
C GLU A 90 14.36 11.68 -13.63
N SER A 91 14.18 10.65 -14.46
CA SER A 91 14.50 10.71 -15.89
C SER A 91 13.44 11.46 -16.71
N ASP A 92 13.86 12.29 -17.65
CA ASP A 92 12.95 12.96 -18.59
C ASP A 92 12.61 12.09 -19.82
N SER A 93 13.04 10.82 -19.82
CA SER A 93 12.90 9.91 -20.98
C SER A 93 11.46 9.52 -21.29
N ILE A 94 10.57 9.58 -20.29
CA ILE A 94 9.12 9.43 -20.46
C ILE A 94 8.47 10.77 -20.13
N SER A 95 7.70 11.30 -21.08
CA SER A 95 7.05 12.61 -20.92
C SER A 95 6.18 12.65 -19.66
N ASN A 96 6.28 13.74 -18.90
CA ASN A 96 5.58 14.01 -17.65
C ASN A 96 5.90 13.07 -16.47
N TRP A 97 6.80 12.10 -16.61
CA TRP A 97 7.12 11.17 -15.51
C TRP A 97 8.17 11.68 -14.52
N SER A 98 9.09 12.55 -14.95
CA SER A 98 10.15 13.07 -14.07
C SER A 98 9.61 13.63 -12.75
N SER A 99 10.36 13.50 -11.65
CA SER A 99 9.90 13.82 -10.29
C SER A 99 8.69 13.01 -9.86
N SER A 100 8.72 11.69 -10.06
CA SER A 100 7.72 10.76 -9.54
C SER A 100 8.32 9.78 -8.54
N LEU A 101 7.49 9.28 -7.62
CA LEU A 101 7.77 8.10 -6.81
C LEU A 101 7.07 6.89 -7.41
N LEU A 102 7.80 5.79 -7.57
CA LEU A 102 7.33 4.52 -8.11
C LEU A 102 7.16 3.52 -6.97
N VAL A 103 5.91 3.15 -6.66
CA VAL A 103 5.57 2.32 -5.50
C VAL A 103 4.94 1.00 -5.97
N VAL A 104 5.58 -0.12 -5.66
CA VAL A 104 5.07 -1.44 -6.03
C VAL A 104 4.16 -2.03 -4.95
N SER A 105 3.15 -2.78 -5.40
CA SER A 105 2.12 -3.37 -4.53
C SER A 105 2.14 -4.90 -4.57
N LEU A 106 2.21 -5.50 -3.39
CA LEU A 106 2.05 -6.94 -3.19
C LEU A 106 0.61 -7.38 -3.45
N LYS A 107 -0.36 -6.67 -2.85
CA LYS A 107 -1.76 -7.08 -2.86
C LYS A 107 -2.43 -6.88 -4.21
N HIS A 108 -2.06 -5.82 -4.92
CA HIS A 108 -2.68 -5.46 -6.19
C HIS A 108 -1.86 -5.89 -7.39
N GLY A 109 -0.58 -6.27 -7.22
CA GLY A 109 0.26 -6.71 -8.34
C GLY A 109 0.39 -5.64 -9.42
N GLN A 110 0.66 -4.41 -9.01
CA GLN A 110 0.75 -3.26 -9.90
C GLN A 110 1.74 -2.23 -9.36
N LEU A 111 2.18 -1.34 -10.24
CA LEU A 111 2.98 -0.17 -9.92
C LEU A 111 2.05 1.04 -9.72
N TYR A 112 2.35 1.87 -8.73
CA TYR A 112 1.73 3.17 -8.53
C TYR A 112 2.75 4.26 -8.82
N ARG A 113 2.44 5.19 -9.73
CA ARG A 113 3.25 6.40 -9.97
C ARG A 113 2.62 7.56 -9.21
N LEU A 114 3.38 8.17 -8.31
CA LEU A 114 2.99 9.36 -7.56
C LEU A 114 3.80 10.54 -8.07
N LYS A 115 3.18 11.41 -8.87
CA LYS A 115 3.83 12.64 -9.35
C LYS A 115 3.98 13.63 -8.19
N LEU A 116 5.19 14.13 -7.99
CA LEU A 116 5.45 15.20 -7.04
C LEU A 116 5.25 16.55 -7.72
N ASP A 117 4.81 17.53 -6.94
CA ASP A 117 4.78 18.91 -7.40
C ASP A 117 6.20 19.49 -7.60
N ASN A 118 6.28 20.68 -8.18
CA ASN A 118 7.56 21.36 -8.42
C ASN A 118 8.42 21.55 -7.16
N SER A 119 7.81 21.69 -5.97
CA SER A 119 8.53 21.82 -4.70
C SER A 119 8.93 20.49 -4.06
N ARG A 120 8.53 19.35 -4.66
CA ARG A 120 8.75 17.99 -4.16
C ARG A 120 8.22 17.76 -2.73
N SER A 121 7.18 18.50 -2.34
CA SER A 121 6.64 18.50 -0.98
C SER A 121 5.22 17.95 -0.89
N ARG A 122 4.56 17.75 -2.02
CA ARG A 122 3.23 17.16 -2.10
C ARG A 122 3.10 16.28 -3.35
N ILE A 123 2.12 15.40 -3.33
CA ILE A 123 1.67 14.70 -4.53
C ILE A 123 0.79 15.66 -5.34
N GLU A 124 1.07 15.80 -6.63
CA GLU A 124 0.38 16.74 -7.53
C GLU A 124 -0.99 16.20 -7.99
N GLU A 125 -1.07 14.89 -8.26
CA GLU A 125 -2.25 14.23 -8.82
C GLU A 125 -2.57 12.91 -8.11
N ASN A 126 -3.73 12.32 -8.40
CA ASN A 126 -4.05 11.00 -7.87
C ASN A 126 -3.04 9.96 -8.38
N PRO A 127 -2.59 9.01 -7.54
CA PRO A 127 -1.62 7.99 -7.95
C PRO A 127 -2.10 7.20 -9.17
N GLU A 128 -1.29 7.17 -10.22
CA GLU A 128 -1.57 6.44 -11.45
C GLU A 128 -1.24 4.95 -11.26
N SER A 129 -2.15 4.05 -11.67
CA SER A 129 -1.96 2.60 -11.59
C SER A 129 -1.45 2.04 -12.91
N LEU A 130 -0.30 1.37 -12.88
CA LEU A 130 0.43 0.88 -14.04
C LEU A 130 0.77 -0.61 -13.91
N PHE A 131 1.00 -1.26 -15.04
CA PHE A 131 1.58 -2.62 -15.11
C PHE A 131 0.86 -3.67 -14.28
N ARG A 132 -0.47 -3.62 -14.21
CA ARG A 132 -1.25 -4.59 -13.43
C ARG A 132 -1.09 -6.01 -13.98
N THR A 133 -0.63 -6.92 -13.14
CA THR A 133 -0.60 -8.37 -13.39
C THR A 133 -1.05 -9.14 -12.14
N GLN A 134 -1.48 -10.40 -12.29
CA GLN A 134 -1.79 -11.28 -11.16
C GLN A 134 -0.51 -11.81 -10.50
N ASN A 135 0.23 -10.90 -9.86
CA ASN A 135 1.47 -11.18 -9.15
C ASN A 135 1.48 -10.40 -7.83
N ARG A 136 2.55 -10.56 -7.05
CA ARG A 136 2.87 -9.75 -5.89
C ARG A 136 4.19 -9.03 -6.16
N TYR A 137 4.14 -7.75 -6.52
CA TYR A 137 5.35 -7.01 -6.84
C TYR A 137 6.11 -6.69 -5.56
N ARG A 138 7.40 -7.04 -5.53
CA ARG A 138 8.24 -6.99 -4.33
C ARG A 138 9.23 -5.84 -4.38
N ASP A 139 9.85 -5.60 -5.52
CA ASP A 139 10.80 -4.50 -5.71
C ASP A 139 10.81 -4.05 -7.17
N ILE A 140 11.37 -2.87 -7.43
CA ILE A 140 11.52 -2.27 -8.77
C ILE A 140 12.93 -1.67 -8.93
N ALA A 141 13.49 -1.80 -10.13
CA ALA A 141 14.68 -1.07 -10.55
C ALA A 141 14.43 -0.40 -11.90
N ILE A 142 15.03 0.76 -12.12
CA ILE A 142 14.92 1.53 -13.36
C ILE A 142 16.24 1.38 -14.13
N HIS A 143 16.17 0.97 -15.39
CA HIS A 143 17.32 0.94 -16.26
C HIS A 143 17.80 2.37 -16.59
N PRO A 144 19.11 2.61 -16.83
CA PRO A 144 19.62 3.96 -17.15
C PRO A 144 19.00 4.63 -18.39
N ASP A 145 18.31 3.89 -19.26
CA ASP A 145 17.56 4.45 -20.39
C ASP A 145 16.28 5.22 -19.96
N GLY A 146 15.88 5.11 -18.69
CA GLY A 146 14.65 5.70 -18.14
C GLY A 146 13.35 5.15 -18.73
N LYS A 147 13.41 4.12 -19.58
CA LYS A 147 12.25 3.54 -20.28
C LYS A 147 12.05 2.06 -19.94
N THR A 148 13.05 1.39 -19.38
CA THR A 148 12.98 -0.02 -19.00
C THR A 148 12.94 -0.17 -17.48
N PHE A 149 12.00 -0.97 -16.98
CA PHE A 149 11.77 -1.24 -15.57
C PHE A 149 11.88 -2.73 -15.31
N TYR A 150 12.59 -3.10 -14.25
CA TYR A 150 12.67 -4.47 -13.77
C TYR A 150 11.90 -4.59 -12.47
N ILE A 151 10.92 -5.49 -12.40
CA ILE A 151 10.11 -5.72 -11.20
C ILE A 151 10.24 -7.17 -10.78
N ILE A 152 10.59 -7.41 -9.53
CA ILE A 152 10.63 -8.77 -8.97
C ILE A 152 9.31 -9.15 -8.32
N THR A 153 8.94 -10.43 -8.38
CA THR A 153 7.71 -10.97 -7.81
C THR A 153 7.98 -11.94 -6.66
N ASP A 154 7.06 -12.00 -5.68
CA ASP A 154 7.13 -13.08 -4.67
C ASP A 154 6.99 -14.46 -5.34
N SER A 155 7.63 -15.49 -4.77
CA SER A 155 7.47 -16.89 -5.17
C SER A 155 6.09 -17.48 -4.86
N GLY A 156 5.33 -16.82 -3.99
CA GLY A 156 3.98 -17.23 -3.62
C GLY A 156 3.30 -16.23 -2.70
N GLY A 157 2.08 -16.55 -2.30
CA GLY A 157 1.25 -15.72 -1.42
C GLY A 157 -0.01 -15.23 -2.11
N LEU A 158 -0.91 -14.65 -1.32
CA LEU A 158 -2.21 -14.21 -1.81
C LEU A 158 -2.11 -12.82 -2.48
N THR A 159 -2.75 -12.67 -3.64
CA THR A 159 -2.89 -11.40 -4.37
C THR A 159 -4.32 -11.23 -4.87
N LYS A 160 -4.69 -10.02 -5.29
CA LYS A 160 -5.96 -9.75 -5.97
C LYS A 160 -5.94 -10.43 -7.34
N ALA A 161 -6.95 -11.26 -7.62
CA ALA A 161 -7.06 -11.92 -8.91
C ALA A 161 -7.53 -10.94 -10.00
N ILE A 162 -7.16 -11.19 -11.26
CA ILE A 162 -7.62 -10.35 -12.38
C ILE A 162 -9.13 -10.50 -12.59
N LYS A 163 -9.67 -11.71 -12.41
CA LYS A 163 -11.10 -12.01 -12.59
C LYS A 163 -11.98 -11.63 -11.39
N GLY A 164 -11.43 -10.90 -10.41
CA GLY A 164 -12.09 -10.63 -9.13
C GLY A 164 -11.80 -11.71 -8.08
N GLY A 165 -11.97 -11.37 -6.81
CA GLY A 165 -11.52 -12.23 -5.71
C GLY A 165 -10.02 -12.13 -5.43
N SER A 166 -9.48 -13.19 -4.85
CA SER A 166 -8.06 -13.35 -4.56
C SER A 166 -7.58 -14.74 -4.97
N THR A 167 -6.28 -14.86 -5.20
CA THR A 167 -5.66 -16.11 -5.65
C THR A 167 -4.22 -16.22 -5.19
N LYS A 168 -3.74 -17.47 -5.08
CA LYS A 168 -2.33 -17.82 -4.90
C LYS A 168 -1.65 -18.22 -6.21
N ASP A 169 -2.40 -18.34 -7.30
CA ASP A 169 -1.90 -18.70 -8.63
C ASP A 169 -1.28 -17.46 -9.28
N LEU A 170 -0.04 -17.16 -8.91
CA LEU A 170 0.70 -16.05 -9.49
C LEU A 170 1.05 -16.36 -10.94
N HIS A 171 0.91 -15.39 -11.83
CA HIS A 171 1.25 -15.58 -13.25
C HIS A 171 2.76 -15.84 -13.45
N HIS A 172 3.60 -15.24 -12.61
CA HIS A 172 5.06 -15.29 -12.71
C HIS A 172 5.66 -15.38 -11.29
N PRO A 173 5.64 -16.54 -10.62
CA PRO A 173 6.13 -16.67 -9.25
C PRO A 173 7.66 -16.55 -9.19
N GLY A 174 8.21 -15.71 -8.30
CA GLY A 174 9.66 -15.64 -8.04
C GLY A 174 10.49 -15.21 -9.26
N THR A 175 9.95 -14.29 -10.07
CA THR A 175 10.46 -13.94 -11.39
C THR A 175 10.88 -12.47 -11.44
N ILE A 176 11.89 -12.15 -12.25
CA ILE A 176 12.20 -10.78 -12.67
C ILE A 176 11.43 -10.48 -13.95
N LEU A 177 10.49 -9.54 -13.89
CA LEU A 177 9.73 -9.04 -15.03
C LEU A 177 10.42 -7.82 -15.62
N GLN A 178 10.46 -7.71 -16.94
CA GLN A 178 10.89 -6.51 -17.64
C GLN A 178 9.69 -5.83 -18.28
N PHE A 179 9.52 -4.53 -18.02
CA PHE A 179 8.55 -3.67 -18.70
C PHE A 179 9.32 -2.58 -19.43
N SER A 180 9.05 -2.40 -20.73
CA SER A 180 9.66 -1.34 -21.53
C SER A 180 8.59 -0.41 -22.06
N PHE A 181 8.73 0.89 -21.76
CA PHE A 181 7.88 1.93 -22.31
C PHE A 181 8.08 2.04 -23.82
N ARG A 182 6.98 2.11 -24.57
CA ARG A 182 6.99 2.31 -26.02
C ARG A 182 6.14 3.53 -26.33
N ASP A 183 6.73 4.49 -27.04
CA ASP A 183 6.00 5.63 -27.56
C ASP A 183 4.95 5.11 -28.57
N THR A 184 3.67 5.36 -28.31
CA THR A 184 2.63 5.15 -29.32
C THR A 184 2.68 6.33 -30.28
N HIS A 185 3.25 6.11 -31.46
CA HIS A 185 3.14 7.05 -32.59
C HIS A 185 1.72 7.09 -33.13
#